data_AF-A0A8H8CA12-F1
#
_entry.id   AF-A0A8H8CA12-F1
#
_cell.length_a   1.000
_cell.length_b   1.000
_cell.length_c   1.000
_cell.angle_alpha   90.00
_cell.angle_beta   90.00
_cell.angle_gamma   90.00
#
_symmetry.space_group_name_H-M   'P 1'
#
loop_
_entity.id
_entity.type
_entity.pdbx_description
1 polymer ?
#
loop_
_entity_poly.entity_id
_entity_poly.type
_entity_poly.pdbx_seq_one_letter_code
_entity_poly.pdbx_strand_id
1 'polypeptide(L)'
;MSTIVVDSPPPTGVIPSFQRPVGGLRNVGLATNGLALGLTTLVTLGRLYVRFCILSWVLNVGYCTLGLLSVLYGSGGRHVWETPASSMAEFQKIQYAATVIYGPCVWSIKVTLLLILVRVFTPFRKIISAIWAFIFAMLLYYIIVTALKLFKCRPIRSAWDPNTPGKCFGDVVLFSIDTSLSIITDLIILILPIPLVWSLQVTTKVKLRTIALLGAGGLATATGIVRLVLILNLDRSPNPPDDQTVSLQRLNLLVYVHSQPPILQNPYPTTTTE
;
A
#
# COMPACT_ATOMS: atom_id res chain seq x y z
N MET A 1 22.08 -4.11 0.84
CA MET A 1 22.17 -3.29 2.07
C MET A 1 21.51 -1.98 1.73
N SER A 2 20.24 -1.78 2.08
CA SER A 2 19.53 -0.53 1.76
C SER A 2 19.94 0.53 2.76
N THR A 3 21.03 1.24 2.44
CA THR A 3 21.44 2.44 3.17
C THR A 3 20.35 3.49 2.97
N ILE A 4 19.75 3.92 4.07
CA ILE A 4 18.82 5.05 4.08
C ILE A 4 19.67 6.28 3.75
N VAL A 5 19.47 6.86 2.57
CA VAL A 5 20.18 8.07 2.14
C VAL A 5 19.51 9.24 2.85
N VAL A 6 20.15 9.71 3.92
CA VAL A 6 19.66 10.85 4.73
C VAL A 6 20.04 12.19 4.10
N ASP A 7 21.09 12.20 3.28
CA ASP A 7 21.55 13.36 2.52
C ASP A 7 21.94 12.91 1.11
N SER A 8 21.08 13.19 0.13
CA SER A 8 21.42 13.14 -1.30
C SER A 8 21.74 14.56 -1.77
N PRO A 9 22.88 14.81 -2.43
CA PRO A 9 23.17 16.14 -2.97
C PRO A 9 22.17 16.47 -4.07
N PRO A 10 21.71 17.73 -4.18
CA PRO A 10 20.78 18.12 -5.23
C PRO A 10 21.42 17.91 -6.62
N PRO A 11 20.63 17.51 -7.63
CA PRO A 11 21.11 17.39 -9.00
C PRO A 11 21.62 18.75 -9.52
N THR A 12 22.62 18.70 -10.41
CA THR A 12 23.34 19.88 -10.90
C THR A 12 22.38 20.94 -11.44
N GLY A 13 22.35 22.13 -10.83
CA GLY A 13 21.49 23.26 -11.23
C GLY A 13 20.22 23.43 -10.39
N VAL A 14 19.93 22.57 -9.41
CA VAL A 14 18.78 22.73 -8.51
C VAL A 14 19.21 23.36 -7.19
N ILE A 15 18.65 24.53 -6.88
CA ILE A 15 18.85 25.21 -5.59
C ILE A 15 17.79 24.65 -4.61
N PRO A 16 18.18 23.96 -3.52
CA PRO A 16 17.23 23.43 -2.55
C PRO A 16 16.43 24.57 -1.91
N SER A 17 15.11 24.57 -2.11
CA SER A 17 14.21 25.59 -1.54
C SER A 17 13.37 25.02 -0.41
N PHE A 18 13.72 25.35 0.83
CA PHE A 18 12.95 24.93 2.01
C PHE A 18 11.61 25.67 2.15
N GLN A 19 11.48 26.86 1.53
CA GLN A 19 10.29 27.73 1.61
C GLN A 19 9.23 27.44 0.54
N ARG A 20 9.62 26.95 -0.65
CA ARG A 20 8.69 26.55 -1.72
C ARG A 20 9.17 25.25 -2.38
N PRO A 21 8.76 24.07 -1.88
CA PRO A 21 9.10 22.80 -2.52
C PRO A 21 8.55 22.78 -3.96
N VAL A 22 9.40 22.47 -4.93
CA VAL A 22 9.02 22.38 -6.34
C VAL A 22 8.28 21.07 -6.59
N GLY A 23 6.94 21.09 -6.60
CA GLY A 23 6.14 19.94 -7.02
C GLY A 23 4.72 19.88 -6.46
N GLY A 24 3.75 19.48 -7.30
CA GLY A 24 2.34 19.27 -6.93
C GLY A 24 2.06 18.02 -6.10
N LEU A 25 3.06 17.16 -5.85
CA LEU A 25 2.91 15.84 -5.23
C LEU A 25 2.33 15.90 -3.81
N ARG A 26 2.62 16.97 -3.05
CA ARG A 26 2.05 17.18 -1.71
C ARG A 26 0.54 17.40 -1.77
N ASN A 27 0.10 18.28 -2.68
CA ASN A 27 -1.31 18.61 -2.85
C ASN A 27 -2.10 17.41 -3.42
N VAL A 28 -1.50 16.67 -4.35
CA VAL A 28 -2.05 15.41 -4.85
C VAL A 28 -2.15 14.38 -3.72
N GLY A 29 -1.10 14.23 -2.90
CA GLY A 29 -1.11 13.35 -1.73
C GLY A 29 -2.25 13.66 -0.73
N LEU A 30 -2.45 14.94 -0.41
CA LEU A 30 -3.53 15.40 0.46
C LEU A 30 -4.91 15.11 -0.13
N ALA A 31 -5.13 15.47 -1.40
CA ALA A 31 -6.39 15.25 -2.08
C ALA A 31 -6.73 13.76 -2.15
N THR A 32 -5.77 12.93 -2.53
CA THR A 32 -5.97 11.48 -2.65
C THR A 32 -6.25 10.82 -1.31
N ASN A 33 -5.48 11.11 -0.25
CA ASN A 33 -5.74 10.54 1.07
C ASN A 33 -7.08 11.01 1.66
N GLY A 34 -7.44 12.28 1.44
CA GLY A 34 -8.74 12.83 1.85
C GLY A 34 -9.92 12.17 1.13
N LEU A 35 -9.82 12.01 -0.20
CA LEU A 35 -10.84 11.30 -0.99
C LEU A 35 -10.94 9.83 -0.59
N ALA A 36 -9.83 9.16 -0.33
CA ALA A 36 -9.80 7.78 0.14
C ALA A 36 -10.50 7.62 1.49
N LEU A 37 -10.23 8.53 2.44
CA LEU A 37 -10.92 8.57 3.73
C LEU A 37 -12.42 8.79 3.55
N GLY A 38 -12.83 9.74 2.71
CA GLY A 38 -14.24 9.99 2.41
C GLY A 38 -14.94 8.79 1.79
N LEU A 39 -14.33 8.18 0.78
CA LEU A 39 -14.92 7.02 0.10
C LEU A 39 -15.00 5.80 1.02
N THR A 40 -13.94 5.52 1.78
CA THR A 40 -13.91 4.36 2.69
C THR A 40 -14.91 4.53 3.82
N THR A 41 -15.00 5.72 4.43
CA THR A 41 -16.00 6.03 5.47
C THR A 41 -17.42 5.89 4.93
N LEU A 42 -17.75 6.43 3.76
CA LEU A 42 -19.07 6.29 3.13
C LEU A 42 -19.43 4.82 2.85
N VAL A 43 -18.50 4.05 2.27
CA VAL A 43 -18.72 2.62 1.98
C VAL A 43 -18.93 1.83 3.28
N THR A 44 -18.24 2.18 4.36
CA THR A 44 -18.41 1.51 5.66
C THR A 44 -19.64 1.96 6.44
N LEU A 45 -20.09 3.21 6.30
CA LEU A 45 -21.39 3.66 6.81
C LEU A 45 -22.53 2.87 6.16
N GLY A 46 -22.43 2.59 4.85
CA GLY A 46 -23.33 1.66 4.17
C GLY A 46 -23.22 0.19 4.63
N ARG A 47 -22.11 -0.19 5.27
CA ARG A 47 -21.84 -1.56 5.76
C ARG A 47 -21.96 -1.71 7.28
N LEU A 48 -22.25 -0.64 8.04
CA LEU A 48 -22.44 -0.64 9.50
C LEU A 48 -23.58 -1.57 9.95
N TYR A 49 -24.41 -2.02 9.01
CA TYR A 49 -25.40 -3.07 9.18
C TYR A 49 -24.77 -4.48 9.43
N VAL A 50 -23.50 -4.70 9.08
CA VAL A 50 -22.84 -6.01 9.10
C VAL A 50 -21.66 -5.99 10.09
N ARG A 51 -21.95 -6.39 11.34
CA ARG A 51 -21.12 -6.36 12.57
C ARG A 51 -19.62 -6.77 12.48
N PHE A 52 -19.12 -7.28 11.35
CA PHE A 52 -17.73 -7.71 11.15
C PHE A 52 -16.83 -6.70 10.42
N CYS A 53 -17.33 -5.52 10.03
CA CYS A 53 -16.56 -4.53 9.23
C CYS A 53 -15.81 -3.47 10.07
N ILE A 54 -15.99 -3.41 11.39
CA ILE A 54 -15.49 -2.30 12.22
C ILE A 54 -13.96 -2.34 12.35
N LEU A 55 -13.37 -3.51 12.59
CA LEU A 55 -11.91 -3.64 12.73
C LEU A 55 -11.17 -3.23 11.44
N SER A 56 -11.64 -3.72 10.29
CA SER A 56 -11.07 -3.34 8.98
C SER A 56 -11.19 -1.83 8.74
N TRP A 57 -12.30 -1.23 9.15
CA TRP A 57 -12.51 0.21 9.02
C TRP A 57 -11.55 1.02 9.89
N VAL A 58 -11.43 0.67 11.17
CA VAL A 58 -10.51 1.35 12.11
C VAL A 58 -9.06 1.27 11.61
N LEU A 59 -8.63 0.10 11.14
CA LEU A 59 -7.28 -0.08 10.60
C LEU A 59 -7.06 0.72 9.31
N ASN A 60 -8.06 0.78 8.43
CA ASN A 60 -7.99 1.56 7.20
C ASN A 60 -7.96 3.08 7.48
N VAL A 61 -8.82 3.56 8.38
CA VAL A 61 -8.79 4.96 8.83
C VAL A 61 -7.43 5.29 9.41
N GLY A 62 -6.90 4.44 10.30
CA GLY A 62 -5.56 4.61 10.86
C GLY A 62 -4.47 4.69 9.80
N TYR A 63 -4.50 3.79 8.80
CA TYR A 63 -3.54 3.82 7.68
C TYR A 63 -3.63 5.11 6.87
N CYS A 64 -4.83 5.55 6.52
CA CYS A 64 -5.02 6.80 5.79
C CYS A 64 -4.64 8.04 6.61
N THR A 65 -4.90 8.04 7.92
CA THR A 65 -4.47 9.11 8.83
C THR A 65 -2.95 9.18 8.89
N LEU A 66 -2.24 8.05 8.97
CA LEU A 66 -0.78 8.03 8.88
C LEU A 66 -0.27 8.54 7.53
N GLY A 67 -0.96 8.20 6.43
CA GLY A 67 -0.69 8.78 5.11
C GLY A 67 -0.83 10.30 5.11
N LEU A 68 -1.89 10.84 5.70
CA LEU A 68 -2.10 12.29 5.82
C LEU A 68 -1.02 12.95 6.69
N LEU A 69 -0.70 12.35 7.84
CA LEU A 69 0.37 12.83 8.74
C LEU A 69 1.73 12.82 8.04
N SER A 70 1.99 11.83 7.18
CA SER A 70 3.24 11.74 6.42
C SER A 70 3.41 12.88 5.41
N VAL A 71 2.32 13.52 4.99
CA VAL A 71 2.31 14.64 4.02
C VAL A 71 2.20 15.99 4.71
N LEU A 72 1.52 16.07 5.86
CA LEU A 72 1.33 17.30 6.65
C LEU A 72 2.53 17.61 7.55
N TYR A 73 3.01 16.60 8.28
CA TYR A 73 4.09 16.73 9.25
C TYR A 73 5.37 16.08 8.76
N GLY A 74 5.25 14.95 8.05
CA GLY A 74 6.37 14.40 7.30
C GLY A 74 6.63 15.20 6.03
N SER A 75 7.84 15.10 5.51
CA SER A 75 8.19 15.66 4.19
C SER A 75 7.71 14.79 3.02
N GLY A 76 6.56 14.13 3.18
CA GLY A 76 5.93 13.32 2.14
C GLY A 76 5.65 14.14 0.88
N GLY A 77 6.31 13.78 -0.21
CA GLY A 77 6.16 14.44 -1.51
C GLY A 77 7.08 15.64 -1.71
N ARG A 78 8.04 15.87 -0.79
CA ARG A 78 9.19 16.76 -0.99
C ARG A 78 10.42 15.93 -1.30
N HIS A 79 11.36 16.51 -2.04
CA HIS A 79 12.65 15.89 -2.27
C HIS A 79 13.45 15.77 -0.96
N VAL A 80 14.32 14.78 -0.87
CA VAL A 80 15.08 14.51 0.37
C VAL A 80 15.99 15.70 0.70
N TRP A 81 16.61 16.32 -0.32
CA TRP A 81 17.46 17.51 -0.18
C TRP A 81 16.72 18.82 0.15
N GLU A 82 15.38 18.84 0.04
CA GLU A 82 14.54 19.99 0.43
C GLU A 82 13.99 19.86 1.85
N THR A 83 14.46 18.86 2.61
CA THR A 83 13.89 18.50 3.90
C THR A 83 14.89 18.67 5.04
N PRO A 84 14.52 19.37 6.14
CA PRO A 84 15.30 19.36 7.36
C PRO A 84 15.44 17.95 7.96
N ALA A 85 16.64 17.59 8.44
CA ALA A 85 16.91 16.26 9.02
C ALA A 85 15.94 15.86 10.16
N SER A 86 15.44 16.83 10.94
CA SER A 86 14.42 16.59 11.97
C SER A 86 13.10 16.07 11.40
N SER A 87 12.64 16.62 10.27
CA SER A 87 11.40 16.20 9.59
C SER A 87 11.57 14.87 8.85
N MET A 88 12.80 14.52 8.45
CA MET A 88 13.11 13.18 7.91
C MET A 88 12.95 12.09 8.96
N ALA A 89 13.45 12.29 10.18
CA ALA A 89 13.30 11.32 11.26
C ALA A 89 11.81 11.09 11.62
N GLU A 90 11.00 12.16 11.61
CA GLU A 90 9.54 12.05 11.81
C GLU A 90 8.86 11.29 10.68
N PHE A 91 9.19 11.61 9.42
CA PHE A 91 8.67 10.90 8.26
C PHE A 91 8.96 9.39 8.32
N GLN A 92 10.18 9.01 8.73
CA GLN A 92 10.57 7.61 8.87
C GLN A 92 9.78 6.88 9.96
N LYS A 93 9.54 7.52 11.11
CA LYS A 93 8.67 6.96 12.17
C LYS A 93 7.25 6.73 11.67
N ILE A 94 6.69 7.70 10.94
CA ILE A 94 5.35 7.60 10.37
C ILE A 94 5.30 6.47 9.33
N GLN A 95 6.29 6.35 8.45
CA GLN A 95 6.32 5.28 7.46
C GLN A 95 6.54 3.89 8.05
N TYR A 96 7.34 3.79 9.10
CA TYR A 96 7.48 2.55 9.85
C TYR A 96 6.13 2.12 10.44
N ALA A 97 5.41 3.04 11.10
CA ALA A 97 4.07 2.77 11.62
C ALA A 97 3.08 2.39 10.51
N ALA A 98 3.10 3.10 9.37
CA ALA A 98 2.21 2.84 8.24
C ALA A 98 2.44 1.44 7.65
N THR A 99 3.71 1.02 7.52
CA THR A 99 4.08 -0.31 7.03
C THR A 99 3.58 -1.43 7.93
N VAL A 100 3.62 -1.23 9.26
CA VAL A 100 3.12 -2.20 10.24
C VAL A 100 1.60 -2.29 10.22
N ILE A 101 0.88 -1.17 10.12
CA ILE A 101 -0.60 -1.15 10.07
C ILE A 101 -1.14 -1.67 8.74
N TYR A 102 -0.39 -1.49 7.65
CA TYR A 102 -0.80 -1.93 6.32
C TYR A 102 -1.10 -3.44 6.24
N GLY A 103 -0.27 -4.28 6.87
CA GLY A 103 -0.45 -5.74 6.84
C GLY A 103 -1.80 -6.20 7.40
N PRO A 104 -2.12 -5.89 8.69
CA PRO A 104 -3.41 -6.18 9.29
C PRO A 104 -4.60 -5.55 8.57
N CYS A 105 -4.42 -4.36 7.99
CA CYS A 105 -5.45 -3.69 7.20
C CYS A 105 -5.83 -4.52 5.96
N VAL A 106 -4.83 -4.91 5.15
CA VAL A 106 -5.05 -5.73 3.95
C VAL A 106 -5.67 -7.08 4.30
N TRP A 107 -5.15 -7.75 5.35
CA TRP A 107 -5.73 -9.00 5.81
C TRP A 107 -7.22 -8.87 6.16
N SER A 108 -7.58 -7.84 6.92
CA SER A 108 -8.96 -7.59 7.34
C SER A 108 -9.90 -7.33 6.14
N ILE A 109 -9.42 -6.63 5.11
CA ILE A 109 -10.17 -6.41 3.87
C ILE A 109 -10.41 -7.74 3.15
N LYS A 110 -9.37 -8.58 3.00
CA LYS A 110 -9.49 -9.90 2.38
C LYS A 110 -10.48 -10.77 3.15
N VAL A 111 -10.35 -10.87 4.48
CA VAL A 111 -11.28 -11.63 5.31
C VAL A 111 -12.72 -11.15 5.12
N THR A 112 -12.95 -9.84 5.03
CA THR A 112 -14.28 -9.29 4.75
C THR A 112 -14.84 -9.78 3.40
N LEU A 113 -14.01 -9.82 2.35
CA LEU A 113 -14.41 -10.36 1.04
C LEU A 113 -14.72 -11.87 1.13
N LEU A 114 -13.89 -12.65 1.81
CA LEU A 114 -14.12 -14.08 1.99
C LEU A 114 -15.39 -14.37 2.80
N LEU A 115 -15.68 -13.58 3.84
CA LEU A 115 -16.91 -13.73 4.62
C LEU A 115 -18.16 -13.42 3.78
N ILE A 116 -18.08 -12.45 2.85
CA ILE A 116 -19.15 -12.20 1.88
C ILE A 116 -19.31 -13.41 0.96
N LEU A 117 -18.21 -14.01 0.48
CA LEU A 117 -18.25 -15.23 -0.32
C LEU A 117 -18.89 -16.40 0.45
N VAL A 118 -18.53 -16.61 1.73
CA VAL A 118 -19.15 -17.63 2.59
C VAL A 118 -20.66 -17.43 2.68
N ARG A 119 -21.12 -16.18 2.86
CA ARG A 119 -22.56 -15.88 2.95
C ARG A 119 -23.28 -16.12 1.63
N VAL A 120 -22.64 -15.81 0.49
CA VAL A 120 -23.20 -16.07 -0.84
C VAL A 120 -23.30 -17.57 -1.11
N PHE A 121 -22.31 -18.35 -0.66
CA PHE A 121 -22.20 -19.78 -0.91
C PHE A 121 -22.60 -20.67 0.28
N THR A 122 -23.45 -20.14 1.17
CA THR A 122 -24.03 -20.85 2.33
C THR A 122 -24.44 -22.32 2.07
N PRO A 123 -25.05 -22.70 0.92
CA PRO A 123 -25.43 -24.10 0.68
C PRO A 123 -24.24 -25.08 0.50
N PHE A 124 -23.02 -24.61 0.22
CA PHE A 124 -21.87 -25.45 -0.14
C PHE A 124 -20.89 -25.65 1.02
N ARG A 125 -21.21 -26.57 1.94
CA ARG A 125 -20.42 -26.87 3.16
C ARG A 125 -18.92 -27.13 2.90
N LYS A 126 -18.58 -27.89 1.85
CA LYS A 126 -17.17 -28.21 1.50
C LYS A 126 -16.37 -26.95 1.14
N ILE A 127 -16.97 -26.06 0.35
CA ILE A 127 -16.33 -24.81 -0.09
C ILE A 127 -16.18 -23.86 1.09
N ILE A 128 -17.17 -23.77 1.97
CA ILE A 128 -17.09 -22.97 3.19
C ILE A 128 -15.94 -23.45 4.10
N SER A 129 -15.78 -24.76 4.27
CA SER A 129 -14.67 -25.32 5.04
C SER A 129 -13.31 -24.96 4.43
N ALA A 130 -13.18 -25.02 3.10
CA ALA A 130 -11.96 -24.61 2.40
C ALA A 130 -11.68 -23.11 2.57
N ILE A 131 -12.71 -22.25 2.50
CA ILE A 131 -12.58 -20.80 2.71
C ILE A 131 -12.09 -20.52 4.14
N TRP A 132 -12.63 -21.19 5.17
CA TRP A 132 -12.19 -21.02 6.55
C TRP A 132 -10.74 -21.48 6.77
N ALA A 133 -10.34 -22.62 6.20
CA ALA A 133 -8.96 -23.07 6.23
C ALA A 133 -8.02 -22.04 5.57
N PHE A 134 -8.44 -21.46 4.45
CA PHE A 134 -7.68 -20.42 3.75
C PHE A 134 -7.60 -19.11 4.56
N ILE A 135 -8.66 -18.68 5.25
CA ILE A 135 -8.62 -17.54 6.19
C ILE A 135 -7.56 -17.77 7.27
N PHE A 136 -7.53 -18.96 7.86
CA PHE A 136 -6.58 -19.30 8.92
C PHE A 136 -5.14 -19.34 8.41
N ALA A 137 -4.91 -19.94 7.23
CA ALA A 137 -3.59 -19.94 6.59
C ALA A 137 -3.10 -18.52 6.29
N MET A 138 -3.98 -17.65 5.78
CA MET A 138 -3.66 -16.24 5.58
C MET A 138 -3.33 -15.53 6.89
N LEU A 139 -4.08 -15.77 7.96
CA LEU A 139 -3.80 -15.15 9.27
C LEU A 139 -2.38 -15.46 9.75
N LEU A 140 -1.97 -16.73 9.71
CA LEU A 140 -0.61 -17.16 10.07
C LEU A 140 0.45 -16.44 9.24
N TYR A 141 0.25 -16.42 7.92
CA TYR A 141 1.15 -15.74 6.99
C TYR A 141 1.29 -14.23 7.29
N TYR A 142 0.17 -13.52 7.45
CA TYR A 142 0.19 -12.07 7.73
C TYR A 142 0.81 -11.73 9.09
N ILE A 143 0.63 -12.60 10.10
CA ILE A 143 1.30 -12.45 11.40
C ILE A 143 2.82 -12.53 11.22
N ILE A 144 3.32 -13.54 10.50
CA ILE A 144 4.76 -13.74 10.28
C ILE A 144 5.37 -12.54 9.53
N VAL A 145 4.76 -12.10 8.43
CA VAL A 145 5.28 -10.97 7.66
C VAL A 145 5.21 -9.65 8.44
N THR A 146 4.15 -9.44 9.21
CA THR A 146 4.05 -8.24 10.07
C THR A 146 5.12 -8.26 11.16
N ALA A 147 5.40 -9.42 11.75
CA ALA A 147 6.49 -9.58 12.72
C ALA A 147 7.87 -9.31 12.08
N LEU A 148 8.11 -9.80 10.86
CA LEU A 148 9.35 -9.51 10.12
C LEU A 148 9.51 -8.01 9.83
N LYS A 149 8.43 -7.31 9.48
CA LYS A 149 8.43 -5.85 9.28
C LYS A 149 8.67 -5.10 10.59
N LEU A 150 8.09 -5.56 11.70
CA LEU A 150 8.30 -4.98 13.03
C LEU A 150 9.76 -5.13 13.48
N PHE A 151 10.33 -6.32 13.32
CA PHE A 151 11.71 -6.63 13.71
C PHE A 151 12.71 -6.52 12.56
N LYS A 152 12.47 -5.64 11.60
CA LYS A 152 13.33 -5.50 10.41
C LYS A 152 14.76 -5.04 10.72
N CYS A 153 14.94 -4.29 11.82
CA CYS A 153 16.23 -3.78 12.26
C CYS A 153 16.58 -4.27 13.67
N ARG A 154 17.87 -4.53 13.90
CA ARG A 154 18.45 -4.86 15.20
C ARG A 154 19.58 -3.86 15.50
N PRO A 155 19.42 -2.94 16.47
CA PRO A 155 18.23 -2.67 17.30
C PRO A 155 17.10 -1.98 16.50
N ILE A 156 15.86 -2.09 16.99
CA ILE A 156 14.66 -1.51 16.34
C ILE A 156 14.81 0.01 16.13
N ARG A 157 15.52 0.70 17.03
CA ARG A 157 15.81 2.15 16.93
C ARG A 157 16.53 2.54 15.63
N SER A 158 17.33 1.64 15.07
CA SER A 158 18.03 1.85 13.80
C SER A 158 17.08 1.95 12.60
N ALA A 159 15.79 1.62 12.76
CA ALA A 159 14.80 1.76 11.70
C ALA A 159 14.39 3.22 11.42
N TRP A 160 14.58 4.13 12.37
CA TRP A 160 14.21 5.55 12.25
C TRP A 160 15.28 6.53 12.73
N ASP A 161 16.32 6.04 13.40
CA ASP A 161 17.47 6.85 13.82
C ASP A 161 18.73 6.36 13.09
N PRO A 162 19.17 7.10 12.06
CA PRO A 162 20.36 6.73 11.28
C PRO A 162 21.66 6.83 12.10
N ASN A 163 21.66 7.52 13.24
CA ASN A 163 22.84 7.64 14.11
C ASN A 163 23.07 6.40 14.98
N THR A 164 22.07 5.51 15.07
CA THR A 164 22.19 4.27 15.84
C THR A 164 22.70 3.14 14.94
N PRO A 165 23.94 2.64 15.13
CA PRO A 165 24.47 1.55 14.31
C PRO A 165 23.67 0.27 14.54
N GLY A 166 23.21 -0.33 13.44
CA GLY A 166 22.38 -1.53 13.47
C GLY A 166 22.40 -2.28 12.15
N LYS A 167 21.97 -3.54 12.18
CA LYS A 167 21.74 -4.34 10.98
C LYS A 167 20.25 -4.34 10.65
N CYS A 168 19.92 -3.91 9.43
CA CYS A 168 18.55 -3.91 8.91
C CYS A 168 18.44 -4.87 7.72
N PHE A 169 17.31 -5.56 7.63
CA PHE A 169 16.93 -6.31 6.43
C PHE A 169 16.59 -5.36 5.29
N GLY A 170 16.82 -5.82 4.06
CA GLY A 170 16.52 -5.02 2.86
C GLY A 170 15.01 -4.83 2.69
N ASP A 171 14.58 -3.57 2.67
CA ASP A 171 13.15 -3.22 2.53
C ASP A 171 12.58 -3.76 1.20
N VAL A 172 13.33 -3.69 0.10
CA VAL A 172 12.91 -4.20 -1.22
C VAL A 172 12.54 -5.68 -1.17
N VAL A 173 13.36 -6.51 -0.51
CA VAL A 173 13.15 -7.96 -0.44
C VAL A 173 11.88 -8.26 0.35
N LEU A 174 11.71 -7.61 1.52
CA LEU A 174 10.52 -7.77 2.34
C LEU A 174 9.25 -7.31 1.62
N PHE A 175 9.28 -6.16 0.95
CA PHE A 175 8.14 -5.64 0.20
C PHE A 175 7.82 -6.45 -1.05
N SER A 176 8.82 -6.98 -1.74
CA SER A 176 8.63 -7.83 -2.92
C SER A 176 7.94 -9.15 -2.54
N ILE A 177 8.37 -9.79 -1.45
CA ILE A 177 7.76 -11.02 -0.93
C ILE A 177 6.30 -10.75 -0.51
N ASP A 178 6.08 -9.70 0.29
CA ASP A 178 4.76 -9.32 0.77
C ASP A 178 3.78 -9.01 -0.37
N THR A 179 4.23 -8.24 -1.36
CA THR A 179 3.41 -7.86 -2.53
C THR A 179 3.10 -9.08 -3.40
N SER A 180 4.08 -9.95 -3.65
CA SER A 180 3.88 -11.16 -4.46
C SER A 180 2.85 -12.11 -3.83
N LEU A 181 2.95 -12.33 -2.51
CA LEU A 181 2.01 -13.17 -1.78
C LEU A 181 0.61 -12.54 -1.68
N SER A 182 0.53 -11.20 -1.61
CA SER A 182 -0.75 -10.51 -1.74
C SER A 182 -1.40 -10.77 -3.10
N ILE A 183 -0.65 -10.68 -4.20
CA ILE A 183 -1.17 -10.96 -5.56
C ILE A 183 -1.67 -12.42 -5.65
N ILE A 184 -0.88 -13.38 -5.17
CA ILE A 184 -1.27 -14.81 -5.19
C ILE A 184 -2.57 -15.02 -4.43
N THR A 185 -2.69 -14.44 -3.24
CA THR A 185 -3.92 -14.56 -2.44
C THR A 185 -5.12 -13.88 -3.10
N ASP A 186 -4.92 -12.74 -3.79
CA ASP A 186 -5.99 -12.08 -4.55
C ASP A 186 -6.47 -12.92 -5.74
N LEU A 187 -5.56 -13.58 -6.45
CA LEU A 187 -5.88 -14.51 -7.54
C LEU A 187 -6.68 -15.72 -7.04
N ILE A 188 -6.30 -16.29 -5.90
CA ILE A 188 -7.05 -17.41 -5.29
C ILE A 188 -8.49 -16.99 -4.98
N ILE A 189 -8.68 -15.80 -4.39
CA ILE A 189 -10.00 -15.25 -4.08
C ILE A 189 -10.83 -15.02 -5.36
N LEU A 190 -10.18 -14.58 -6.44
CA LEU A 190 -10.81 -14.34 -7.73
C LEU A 190 -11.24 -15.64 -8.42
N ILE A 191 -10.43 -16.69 -8.32
CA ILE A 191 -10.71 -17.99 -8.94
C ILE A 191 -11.79 -18.75 -8.15
N LEU A 192 -11.83 -18.60 -6.82
CA LEU A 192 -12.73 -19.35 -5.94
C LEU A 192 -14.21 -19.37 -6.37
N PRO A 193 -14.84 -18.24 -6.80
CA PRO A 193 -16.23 -18.25 -7.23
C PRO A 193 -16.46 -18.77 -8.67
N ILE A 194 -15.43 -18.89 -9.52
CA ILE A 194 -15.60 -19.21 -10.95
C ILE A 194 -16.13 -20.63 -11.18
N PRO A 195 -15.52 -21.71 -10.62
CA PRO A 195 -16.01 -23.07 -10.81
C PRO A 195 -17.44 -23.26 -10.32
N LEU A 196 -17.81 -22.52 -9.27
CA LEU A 196 -19.11 -22.63 -8.64
C LEU A 196 -20.23 -21.96 -9.44
N VAL A 197 -19.93 -20.84 -10.11
CA VAL A 197 -20.87 -20.19 -11.04
C VAL A 197 -21.11 -21.03 -12.29
N TRP A 198 -20.10 -21.76 -12.77
CA TRP A 198 -20.23 -22.62 -13.95
C TRP A 198 -21.01 -23.92 -13.66
N SER A 199 -20.93 -24.43 -12.44
CA SER A 199 -21.54 -25.71 -12.08
C SER A 199 -23.03 -25.63 -11.69
N LEU A 200 -23.62 -24.44 -11.54
CA LEU A 200 -24.96 -24.32 -10.95
C LEU A 200 -25.81 -23.21 -11.59
N GLN A 201 -27.10 -23.48 -11.81
CA GLN A 201 -28.12 -22.50 -12.21
C GLN A 201 -28.34 -21.45 -11.09
N VAL A 202 -27.38 -20.53 -10.93
CA VAL A 202 -27.41 -19.49 -9.91
C VAL A 202 -28.41 -18.39 -10.26
N THR A 203 -29.13 -17.90 -9.24
CA THR A 203 -30.05 -16.76 -9.39
C THR A 203 -29.30 -15.49 -9.78
N THR A 204 -29.94 -14.59 -10.53
CA THR A 204 -29.35 -13.34 -11.06
C THR A 204 -28.71 -12.48 -9.96
N LYS A 205 -29.25 -12.53 -8.73
CA LYS A 205 -28.71 -11.84 -7.55
C LYS A 205 -27.33 -12.36 -7.13
N VAL A 206 -27.12 -13.68 -7.19
CA VAL A 206 -25.81 -14.29 -6.90
C VAL A 206 -24.82 -13.97 -8.02
N LYS A 207 -25.27 -14.04 -9.28
CA LYS A 207 -24.45 -13.68 -10.45
C LYS A 207 -23.91 -12.24 -10.37
N LEU A 208 -24.77 -11.27 -10.03
CA LEU A 208 -24.38 -9.87 -9.90
C LEU A 208 -23.37 -9.64 -8.76
N ARG A 209 -23.57 -10.28 -7.60
CA ARG A 209 -22.62 -10.20 -6.47
C ARG A 209 -21.26 -10.80 -6.83
N THR A 210 -21.25 -11.93 -7.53
CA THR A 210 -20.01 -12.57 -7.97
C THR A 210 -19.25 -11.71 -8.97
N ILE A 211 -19.94 -11.09 -9.95
CA ILE A 211 -19.32 -10.17 -10.90
C ILE A 211 -18.71 -8.96 -10.18
N ALA A 212 -19.43 -8.38 -9.22
CA ALA A 212 -18.92 -7.26 -8.43
C ALA A 212 -17.66 -7.63 -7.62
N LEU A 213 -17.63 -8.84 -7.03
CA LEU A 213 -16.47 -9.35 -6.29
C LEU A 213 -15.28 -9.64 -7.23
N LEU A 214 -15.54 -10.22 -8.41
CA LEU A 214 -14.53 -10.50 -9.41
C LEU A 214 -13.89 -9.21 -9.95
N GLY A 215 -14.71 -8.18 -10.20
CA GLY A 215 -14.24 -6.86 -10.60
C GLY A 215 -13.38 -6.19 -9.52
N ALA A 216 -13.84 -6.21 -8.27
CA ALA A 216 -13.07 -5.65 -7.15
C ALA A 216 -11.73 -6.38 -6.93
N GLY A 217 -11.74 -7.72 -6.98
CA GLY A 217 -10.52 -8.54 -6.86
C GLY A 217 -9.56 -8.36 -8.04
N GLY A 218 -10.09 -8.22 -9.26
CA GLY A 218 -9.30 -7.99 -10.47
C GLY A 218 -8.56 -6.65 -10.43
N LEU A 219 -9.27 -5.58 -10.04
CA LEU A 219 -8.65 -4.26 -9.83
C LEU A 219 -7.56 -4.31 -8.76
N ALA A 220 -7.84 -4.95 -7.62
CA ALA A 220 -6.84 -5.10 -6.54
C ALA A 220 -5.59 -5.85 -7.01
N THR A 221 -5.76 -6.92 -7.79
CA THR A 221 -4.66 -7.71 -8.36
C THR A 221 -3.82 -6.88 -9.34
N ALA A 222 -4.46 -6.12 -10.24
CA ALA A 222 -3.78 -5.26 -11.19
C ALA A 222 -2.93 -4.19 -10.49
N THR A 223 -3.49 -3.54 -9.46
CA THR A 223 -2.75 -2.60 -8.61
C THR A 223 -1.55 -3.26 -7.93
N GLY A 224 -1.72 -4.49 -7.43
CA GLY A 224 -0.63 -5.28 -6.84
C GLY A 224 0.52 -5.53 -7.82
N ILE A 225 0.22 -5.93 -9.06
CA ILE A 225 1.23 -6.19 -10.10
C ILE A 225 2.02 -4.91 -10.42
N VAL A 226 1.31 -3.79 -10.64
CA VAL A 226 1.97 -2.50 -10.89
C VAL A 226 2.89 -2.11 -9.74
N ARG A 227 2.43 -2.33 -8.49
CA ARG A 227 3.24 -2.08 -7.29
C ARG A 227 4.50 -2.93 -7.26
N LEU A 228 4.39 -4.22 -7.58
CA LEU A 228 5.54 -5.14 -7.61
C LEU A 228 6.56 -4.71 -8.67
N VAL A 229 6.12 -4.40 -9.89
CA VAL A 229 7.00 -3.93 -10.97
C VAL A 229 7.76 -2.67 -10.54
N LEU A 230 7.08 -1.74 -9.86
CA LEU A 230 7.73 -0.53 -9.39
C LEU A 230 8.78 -0.83 -8.31
N ILE A 231 8.48 -1.70 -7.34
CA ILE A 231 9.45 -2.12 -6.31
C ILE A 231 10.70 -2.76 -6.95
N LEU A 232 10.52 -3.62 -7.95
CA LEU A 232 11.63 -4.27 -8.65
C LEU A 232 12.45 -3.27 -9.49
N ASN A 233 11.80 -2.27 -10.08
CA ASN A 233 12.49 -1.20 -10.80
C ASN A 233 13.33 -0.31 -9.87
N LEU A 234 12.88 -0.11 -8.62
CA LEU A 234 13.65 0.60 -7.60
C LEU A 234 14.92 -0.17 -7.19
N ASP A 235 14.87 -1.50 -7.19
CA ASP A 235 16.02 -2.35 -6.87
C ASP A 235 17.06 -2.41 -8.01
N ARG A 236 16.57 -2.38 -9.26
CA ARG A 236 17.42 -2.52 -10.45
C ARG A 236 18.12 -1.23 -10.86
N SER A 237 17.69 -0.07 -10.36
CA SER A 237 18.27 1.23 -10.72
C SER A 237 19.71 1.35 -10.20
N PRO A 238 20.74 1.56 -11.07
CA PRO A 238 22.14 1.66 -10.65
C PRO A 238 22.42 2.81 -9.68
N ASN A 239 21.59 3.85 -9.73
CA ASN A 239 21.50 4.90 -8.73
C ASN A 239 20.14 4.72 -8.04
N PRO A 240 20.06 4.32 -6.76
CA PRO A 240 18.80 4.36 -6.04
C PRO A 240 18.25 5.79 -6.14
N PRO A 241 16.95 5.99 -6.42
CA PRO A 241 16.42 7.34 -6.54
C PRO A 241 16.72 8.08 -5.24
N ASP A 242 17.44 9.19 -5.37
CA ASP A 242 17.85 10.08 -4.29
C ASP A 242 16.65 10.58 -3.46
N ASP A 243 15.43 10.38 -3.96
CA ASP A 243 14.15 10.72 -3.33
C ASP A 243 13.30 9.50 -2.95
N GLN A 244 13.61 8.91 -1.80
CA GLN A 244 12.79 7.85 -1.22
C GLN A 244 11.36 8.33 -0.89
N THR A 245 11.21 9.58 -0.44
CA THR A 245 9.92 10.24 -0.12
C THR A 245 9.00 10.31 -1.33
N VAL A 246 9.51 10.77 -2.46
CA VAL A 246 8.77 10.93 -3.73
C VAL A 246 8.39 9.56 -4.29
N SER A 247 9.30 8.59 -4.23
CA SER A 247 9.07 7.22 -4.71
C SER A 247 7.98 6.52 -3.90
N LEU A 248 8.01 6.61 -2.57
CA LEU A 248 6.98 6.07 -1.68
C LEU A 248 5.63 6.76 -1.86
N GLN A 249 5.62 8.09 -2.08
CA GLN A 249 4.39 8.81 -2.37
C GLN A 249 3.80 8.40 -3.71
N ARG A 250 4.62 8.21 -4.75
CA ARG A 250 4.19 7.67 -6.05
C ARG A 250 3.64 6.25 -5.94
N LEU A 251 4.30 5.37 -5.17
CA LEU A 251 3.82 4.02 -4.85
C LEU A 251 2.44 4.05 -4.16
N ASN A 252 2.26 4.92 -3.17
CA ASN A 252 0.99 5.09 -2.47
C ASN A 252 -0.09 5.69 -3.37
N LEU A 253 0.27 6.64 -4.25
CA LEU A 253 -0.64 7.26 -5.21
C LEU A 253 -1.04 6.30 -6.34
N LEU A 254 -0.18 5.38 -6.77
CA LEU A 254 -0.51 4.38 -7.80
C LEU A 254 -1.65 3.43 -7.39
N VAL A 255 -1.90 3.27 -6.09
CA VAL A 255 -3.11 2.59 -5.59
C VAL A 255 -4.39 3.33 -5.99
N TYR A 256 -4.30 4.64 -6.24
CA TYR A 256 -5.41 5.53 -6.56
C TYR A 256 -5.41 6.05 -8.02
N VAL A 257 -4.29 5.98 -8.73
CA VAL A 257 -4.02 6.74 -9.99
C VAL A 257 -4.51 6.07 -11.28
N HIS A 258 -5.27 4.96 -11.26
CA HIS A 258 -5.99 4.58 -12.48
C HIS A 258 -7.10 5.58 -12.88
N SER A 259 -7.18 6.74 -12.22
CA SER A 259 -8.06 7.88 -12.53
C SER A 259 -7.35 9.24 -12.71
N GLN A 260 -6.05 9.33 -13.06
CA GLN A 260 -5.41 10.64 -13.36
C GLN A 260 -4.48 10.62 -14.61
N PRO A 261 -4.43 11.74 -15.38
CA PRO A 261 -3.86 11.84 -16.73
C PRO A 261 -2.31 11.90 -16.79
N PRO A 262 -1.70 11.68 -17.98
CA PRO A 262 -0.25 11.51 -18.21
C PRO A 262 0.67 12.74 -17.98
N ILE A 263 0.23 13.78 -17.26
CA ILE A 263 0.87 15.10 -17.25
C ILE A 263 2.06 15.19 -16.25
N LEU A 264 2.31 14.17 -15.42
CA LEU A 264 3.31 14.23 -14.34
C LEU A 264 4.64 13.49 -14.65
N GLN A 265 4.89 13.12 -15.91
CA GLN A 265 6.07 12.32 -16.27
C GLN A 265 7.37 13.11 -16.47
N ASN A 266 7.39 14.45 -16.45
CA ASN A 266 8.63 15.19 -16.69
C ASN A 266 8.77 16.47 -15.84
N PRO A 267 9.68 16.52 -14.85
CA PRO A 267 9.99 17.74 -14.13
C PRO A 267 11.29 18.44 -14.61
N TYR A 268 12.03 17.90 -15.58
CA TYR A 268 13.23 18.58 -16.08
C TYR A 268 12.93 19.37 -17.35
N PRO A 269 13.06 20.71 -17.34
CA PRO A 269 13.28 21.41 -18.60
C PRO A 269 14.61 20.93 -19.17
N THR A 270 14.58 20.35 -20.36
CA THR A 270 15.76 20.20 -21.21
C THR A 270 16.28 21.60 -21.48
N THR A 271 17.28 22.05 -20.71
CA THR A 271 18.16 23.12 -21.14
C THR A 271 18.96 22.59 -22.32
N THR A 272 18.47 22.92 -23.52
CA THR A 272 19.25 22.93 -24.75
C THR A 272 20.45 23.83 -24.53
N THR A 273 21.63 23.25 -24.40
CA THR A 273 22.89 23.94 -24.63
C THR A 273 23.07 24.04 -26.14
N GLU A 274 22.93 25.25 -26.68
CA GLU A 274 23.62 25.67 -27.91
C GLU A 274 25.14 25.52 -27.74
#